data_AF-A0A937NUV9-F1
#
_entry.id   AF-A0A937NUV9-F1
#
_cell.length_a   1.000
_cell.length_b   1.000
_cell.length_c   1.000
_cell.angle_alpha   90.00
_cell.angle_beta   90.00
_cell.angle_gamma   90.00
#
_symmetry.space_group_name_H-M   'P 1'
#
loop_
_entity.id
_entity.type
_entity.pdbx_description
1 polymer ?
#
loop_
_entity_poly.entity_id
_entity_poly.type
_entity_poly.pdbx_seq_one_letter_code
_entity_poly.pdbx_strand_id
1 'polypeptide(L)'
;RLYLYQGAVTEARRCFDAALAFWPSHLNPTDEDARKDRARILLYRSLIHEAEGEQEQAVAGLSEILQLFPERTHLRERIEILRRGEEPALLGASVWNNLLQSEDERSMLCGSAEAEGHIHGEHCNH
;
A
#
# COMPACT_ATOMS: atom_id res chain seq x y z
N ARG A 1 -6.27 0.97 -5.94
CA ARG A 1 -5.44 2.02 -6.57
C ARG A 1 -6.18 2.69 -7.74
N LEU A 2 -6.68 1.94 -8.75
CA LEU A 2 -7.42 2.53 -9.88
C LEU A 2 -8.54 3.51 -9.48
N TYR A 3 -9.39 3.13 -8.52
CA TYR A 3 -10.46 4.00 -8.03
C TYR A 3 -9.94 5.28 -7.33
N LEU A 4 -8.77 5.23 -6.68
CA LEU A 4 -8.15 6.42 -6.10
C LEU A 4 -7.72 7.41 -7.18
N TYR A 5 -7.12 6.94 -8.28
CA TYR A 5 -6.75 7.79 -9.42
C TYR A 5 -7.97 8.44 -10.10
N GLN A 6 -9.14 7.82 -9.99
CA GLN A 6 -10.40 8.34 -10.55
C GLN A 6 -11.16 9.24 -9.57
N GLY A 7 -10.65 9.45 -8.35
CA GLY A 7 -11.36 10.15 -7.28
C GLY A 7 -12.58 9.39 -6.74
N ALA A 8 -12.76 8.12 -7.11
CA ALA A 8 -13.83 7.23 -6.65
C ALA A 8 -13.49 6.67 -5.26
N VAL A 9 -13.44 7.55 -4.26
CA VAL A 9 -12.97 7.25 -2.89
C VAL A 9 -13.84 6.18 -2.21
N THR A 10 -15.16 6.23 -2.40
CA THR A 10 -16.10 5.25 -1.80
C THR A 10 -15.86 3.84 -2.32
N GLU A 11 -15.68 3.70 -3.63
CA GLU A 11 -15.36 2.43 -4.28
C GLU A 11 -13.99 1.92 -3.85
N ALA A 12 -13.00 2.81 -3.77
CA ALA A 12 -11.68 2.47 -3.26
C ALA A 12 -11.75 1.91 -1.83
N ARG A 13 -12.47 2.59 -0.93
CA ARG A 13 -12.68 2.17 0.46
C ARG A 13 -13.30 0.77 0.52
N ARG A 14 -14.39 0.54 -0.23
CA ARG A 14 -15.04 -0.79 -0.31
C ARG A 14 -14.09 -1.89 -0.78
N CYS A 15 -13.30 -1.62 -1.81
CA CYS A 15 -12.33 -2.59 -2.31
C CYS A 15 -11.25 -2.92 -1.27
N PHE A 16 -10.76 -1.92 -0.53
CA PHE A 16 -9.77 -2.14 0.53
C PHE A 16 -10.35 -2.87 1.74
N ASP A 17 -11.57 -2.54 2.16
CA ASP A 17 -12.28 -3.26 3.23
C ASP A 17 -12.47 -4.73 2.86
N ALA A 18 -12.90 -5.02 1.63
CA ALA A 18 -13.03 -6.38 1.13
C ALA A 18 -11.67 -7.11 1.12
N ALA A 19 -10.62 -6.46 0.62
CA ALA A 19 -9.29 -7.06 0.56
C ALA A 19 -8.74 -7.40 1.96
N LEU A 20 -8.98 -6.56 2.97
CA LEU A 20 -8.61 -6.85 4.36
C LEU A 20 -9.47 -7.96 4.98
N ALA A 21 -10.74 -8.06 4.62
CA ALA A 21 -11.62 -9.13 5.12
C ALA A 21 -11.21 -10.53 4.61
N PHE A 22 -10.62 -10.61 3.42
CA PHE A 22 -10.02 -11.83 2.89
C PHE A 22 -8.63 -12.12 3.46
N TRP A 23 -8.15 -11.33 4.45
CA TRP A 23 -6.89 -11.55 5.15
C TRP A 23 -7.10 -12.25 6.51
N PRO A 24 -6.25 -13.22 6.90
CA PRO A 24 -5.20 -13.83 6.10
C PRO A 24 -5.81 -14.69 4.99
N SER A 25 -5.34 -14.51 3.76
CA SER A 25 -5.66 -15.43 2.70
C SER A 25 -5.00 -16.78 2.99
N HIS A 26 -5.19 -17.77 2.13
CA HIS A 26 -4.46 -19.03 2.15
C HIS A 26 -2.94 -18.86 1.98
N LEU A 27 -2.45 -17.63 1.80
CA LEU A 27 -1.03 -17.29 1.82
C LEU A 27 -0.48 -17.38 3.25
N ASN A 28 0.74 -17.86 3.36
CA ASN A 28 1.43 -17.99 4.63
C ASN A 28 1.64 -16.60 5.26
N PRO A 29 1.14 -16.31 6.48
CA PRO A 29 1.30 -15.00 7.13
C PRO A 29 2.76 -14.57 7.36
N THR A 30 3.71 -15.50 7.23
CA THR A 30 5.14 -15.22 7.30
C THR A 30 5.73 -14.77 5.96
N ASP A 31 5.00 -14.91 4.86
CA ASP A 31 5.39 -14.44 3.54
C ASP A 31 5.54 -12.91 3.58
N GLU A 32 6.73 -12.45 3.20
CA GLU A 32 7.09 -11.04 3.27
C GLU A 32 6.30 -10.21 2.27
N ASP A 33 6.03 -10.75 1.07
CA ASP A 33 5.29 -10.03 0.04
C ASP A 33 3.81 -9.93 0.40
N ALA A 34 3.27 -11.00 0.99
CA ALA A 34 1.96 -11.01 1.60
C ALA A 34 1.83 -9.89 2.67
N ARG A 35 2.82 -9.76 3.57
CA ARG A 35 2.84 -8.68 4.58
C ARG A 35 2.94 -7.30 3.96
N LYS A 36 3.77 -7.11 2.91
CA LYS A 36 3.91 -5.83 2.19
C LYS A 36 2.60 -5.40 1.55
N ASP A 37 1.89 -6.32 0.92
CA ASP A 37 0.60 -6.02 0.29
C ASP A 37 -0.47 -5.66 1.32
N ARG A 38 -0.52 -6.37 2.45
CA ARG A 38 -1.38 -5.99 3.58
C ARG A 38 -1.06 -4.58 4.07
N ALA A 39 0.21 -4.25 4.27
CA ALA A 39 0.63 -2.92 4.73
C ALA A 39 0.25 -1.82 3.72
N ARG A 40 0.32 -2.08 2.41
CA ARG A 40 -0.13 -1.14 1.38
C ARG A 40 -1.63 -0.90 1.43
N ILE A 41 -2.42 -1.96 1.57
CA ILE A 41 -3.88 -1.84 1.68
C ILE A 41 -4.25 -1.03 2.94
N LEU A 42 -3.61 -1.34 4.08
CA LEU A 42 -3.77 -0.58 5.32
C LEU A 42 -3.40 0.90 5.15
N LEU A 43 -2.30 1.20 4.45
CA LEU A 43 -1.86 2.57 4.21
C LEU A 43 -2.91 3.37 3.44
N TYR A 44 -3.39 2.84 2.31
CA TYR A 44 -4.40 3.54 1.51
C TYR A 44 -5.71 3.73 2.26
N ARG A 45 -6.14 2.73 3.03
CA ARG A 45 -7.34 2.83 3.86
C ARG A 45 -7.19 3.87 4.98
N SER A 46 -6.06 3.88 5.68
CA SER A 46 -5.75 4.88 6.70
C SER A 46 -5.76 6.29 6.15
N LEU A 47 -5.23 6.50 4.95
CA LEU A 47 -5.22 7.82 4.32
C LEU A 47 -6.62 8.26 3.89
N ILE A 48 -7.50 7.34 3.47
CA ILE A 48 -8.92 7.66 3.22
C ILE A 48 -9.58 8.11 4.53
N HIS A 49 -9.41 7.33 5.61
CA HIS A 49 -9.95 7.68 6.93
C HIS A 49 -9.44 9.05 7.40
N GLU A 50 -8.14 9.29 7.26
CA GLU A 50 -7.51 10.53 7.66
C GLU A 50 -8.17 11.74 7.00
N ALA A 51 -8.45 11.61 5.70
CA ALA A 51 -8.96 12.70 4.91
C ALA A 51 -10.49 12.87 4.97
N GLU A 52 -11.21 11.84 5.43
CA GLU A 52 -12.61 11.94 5.86
C GLU A 52 -12.73 12.47 7.30
N GLY A 53 -11.60 12.77 7.97
CA GLY A 53 -11.56 13.23 9.37
C GLY A 53 -11.73 12.12 10.40
N GLU A 54 -11.75 10.87 9.96
CA GLU A 54 -11.82 9.65 10.78
C GLU A 54 -10.44 9.34 11.40
N GLN A 55 -9.95 10.24 12.26
CA GLN A 55 -8.57 10.21 12.80
C GLN A 55 -8.26 8.93 13.59
N GLU A 56 -9.20 8.43 14.39
CA GLU A 56 -9.00 7.22 15.19
C GLU A 56 -8.76 5.99 14.29
N GLN A 57 -9.55 5.87 13.23
CA GLN A 57 -9.46 4.80 12.24
C GLN A 57 -8.15 4.91 11.43
N ALA A 58 -7.75 6.14 11.07
CA ALA A 58 -6.48 6.40 10.42
C ALA A 58 -5.30 5.91 11.30
N VAL A 59 -5.27 6.34 12.57
CA VAL A 59 -4.26 5.95 13.56
C VAL A 59 -4.22 4.45 13.78
N ALA A 60 -5.39 3.80 13.86
CA ALA A 60 -5.48 2.35 14.03
C ALA A 60 -4.78 1.62 12.87
N GLY A 61 -5.10 1.95 11.61
CA GLY A 61 -4.48 1.31 10.46
C GLY A 61 -2.97 1.60 10.34
N LEU A 62 -2.52 2.82 10.66
CA LEU A 62 -1.09 3.15 10.67
C LEU A 62 -0.33 2.38 11.76
N SER A 63 -0.97 2.17 12.91
CA SER A 63 -0.40 1.38 14.01
C SER A 63 -0.25 -0.09 13.63
N GLU A 64 -1.22 -0.66 12.90
CA GLU A 64 -1.10 -2.02 12.35
C GLU A 64 0.06 -2.16 11.36
N ILE A 65 0.32 -1.15 10.53
CA ILE A 65 1.47 -1.16 9.62
C ILE A 65 2.78 -1.19 10.42
N LEU A 66 2.88 -0.43 11.50
CA LEU A 66 4.07 -0.42 12.37
C LEU A 66 4.27 -1.74 13.13
N GLN A 67 3.21 -2.51 13.39
CA GLN A 67 3.34 -3.86 13.93
C GLN A 67 3.93 -4.84 12.90
N LEU A 68 3.59 -4.65 11.62
CA LEU A 68 4.14 -5.46 10.52
C LEU A 68 5.57 -5.06 10.15
N PHE A 69 5.85 -3.76 10.19
CA PHE A 69 7.10 -3.13 9.73
C PHE A 69 7.53 -2.02 10.71
N PRO A 70 8.15 -2.37 11.86
CA PRO A 70 8.56 -1.41 12.89
C PRO A 70 9.59 -0.38 12.42
N GLU A 71 10.30 -0.65 11.33
CA GLU A 71 11.31 0.22 10.73
C GLU A 71 10.70 1.43 9.99
N ARG A 72 9.39 1.44 9.73
CA ARG A 72 8.68 2.56 9.05
C ARG A 72 8.45 3.73 10.00
N THR A 73 9.53 4.28 10.55
CA THR A 73 9.52 5.26 11.65
C THR A 73 8.75 6.55 11.33
N HIS A 74 8.69 6.96 10.07
CA HIS A 74 7.90 8.11 9.60
C HIS A 74 6.40 8.00 9.93
N LEU A 75 5.85 6.78 10.04
CA LEU A 75 4.46 6.57 10.43
C LEU A 75 4.22 6.90 11.90
N ARG A 76 5.23 6.80 12.78
CA ARG A 76 5.10 7.18 14.19
C ARG A 76 4.84 8.67 14.34
N GLU A 77 5.59 9.47 13.58
CA GLU A 77 5.41 10.92 13.54
C GLU A 77 4.03 11.28 13.02
N ARG A 78 3.57 10.64 11.93
CA ARG A 78 2.21 10.84 11.42
C ARG A 78 1.13 10.49 12.45
N ILE A 79 1.25 9.35 13.13
CA ILE A 79 0.31 8.95 14.19
C ILE A 79 0.25 10.00 15.30
N GLU A 80 1.39 10.54 15.71
CA GLU A 80 1.44 11.55 16.76
C GLU A 80 0.76 12.86 16.32
N ILE A 81 1.01 13.31 15.09
CA ILE A 81 0.33 14.49 14.49
C ILE A 81 -1.19 14.26 14.51
N LEU A 82 -1.66 13.11 14.03
CA LEU A 82 -3.09 12.79 14.01
C LEU A 82 -3.72 12.73 15.41
N ARG A 83 -3.01 12.19 16.39
CA ARG A 83 -3.48 12.13 17.80
C ARG A 83 -3.61 13.51 18.43
N ARG A 84 -2.83 14.48 17.99
CA ARG A 84 -2.92 15.87 18.45
C ARG A 84 -4.07 16.63 17.79
N GLY A 85 -4.76 16.03 16.82
CA GLY A 85 -5.79 16.69 16.04
C GLY A 85 -5.22 17.73 15.07
N GLU A 86 -3.91 17.72 14.84
CA GLU A 86 -3.25 18.58 13.87
C GLU A 86 -3.63 18.14 12.45
N GLU A 87 -3.67 19.10 11.50
CA GLU A 87 -4.41 18.97 10.24
C GLU A 87 -4.20 17.62 9.52
N PRO A 88 -5.28 17.07 8.92
CA PRO A 88 -5.15 15.97 7.95
C PRO A 88 -4.10 16.35 6.92
N ALA A 89 -3.27 15.39 6.50
CA ALA A 89 -2.46 15.54 5.31
C ALA A 89 -3.51 15.58 4.20
N LEU A 90 -3.85 16.80 3.82
CA LEU A 90 -4.95 17.09 2.92
C LEU A 90 -4.90 16.08 1.77
N LEU A 91 -6.09 15.58 1.41
CA LEU A 91 -6.43 15.00 0.10
C LEU A 91 -6.16 16.00 -1.04
N GLY A 92 -5.07 16.77 -1.00
CA GLY A 92 -4.52 17.38 -2.19
C GLY A 92 -4.21 16.24 -3.14
N ALA A 93 -4.86 16.24 -4.31
CA ALA A 93 -4.59 15.29 -5.37
C ALA A 93 -3.08 15.15 -5.66
N SER A 94 -2.28 16.18 -5.36
CA SER A 94 -0.82 16.18 -5.40
C SER A 94 -0.15 15.21 -4.41
N VAL A 95 -0.57 15.15 -3.15
CA VAL A 95 0.01 14.23 -2.14
C VAL A 95 -0.29 12.79 -2.51
N TRP A 96 -1.51 12.53 -2.98
CA TRP A 96 -1.94 11.22 -3.45
C TRP A 96 -1.24 10.77 -4.72
N ASN A 97 -1.13 11.65 -5.72
CA ASN A 97 -0.42 11.33 -6.95
C ASN A 97 1.06 11.04 -6.69
N ASN A 98 1.71 11.81 -5.81
CA ASN A 98 3.11 11.57 -5.45
C ASN A 98 3.31 10.23 -4.72
N LEU A 99 2.42 9.89 -3.79
CA LEU A 99 2.47 8.62 -3.05
C LEU A 99 2.20 7.42 -3.97
N LEU A 100 1.22 7.53 -4.87
CA LEU A 100 0.85 6.46 -5.79
C LEU A 100 1.92 6.25 -6.88
N GLN A 101 2.50 7.34 -7.42
CA GLN A 101 3.56 7.26 -8.43
C GLN A 101 4.86 6.67 -7.86
N SER A 102 5.28 7.10 -6.66
CA SER A 102 6.52 6.59 -6.04
C SER A 102 6.44 5.11 -5.65
N GLU A 103 5.26 4.60 -5.31
CA GLU A 103 5.05 3.17 -5.02
C GLU A 103 5.00 2.31 -6.29
N ASP A 104 4.42 2.81 -7.39
CA ASP A 104 4.40 2.11 -8.68
C ASP A 104 5.83 2.04 -9.28
N GLU A 105 6.62 3.10 -9.17
CA GLU A 105 8.04 3.11 -9.56
C GLU A 105 8.89 2.14 -8.73
N ARG A 106 8.67 2.07 -7.42
CA ARG A 106 9.33 1.07 -6.56
C ARG A 106 8.87 -0.36 -6.87
N SER A 107 7.61 -0.57 -7.26
CA SER A 107 7.09 -1.88 -7.64
C SER A 107 7.63 -2.35 -8.99
N MET A 108 7.88 -1.44 -9.94
CA MET A 108 8.52 -1.76 -11.23
C MET A 108 9.99 -2.18 -11.09
N LEU A 109 10.67 -1.75 -10.02
CA LEU A 109 12.06 -2.13 -9.74
C LEU A 109 12.20 -3.53 -9.11
N CYS A 110 11.10 -4.20 -8.75
CA CYS A 110 11.08 -5.60 -8.30
C CYS A 110 10.61 -6.57 -9.39
N GLY A 111 10.99 -6.31 -10.65
CA GLY A 111 10.61 -7.11 -11.80
C GLY A 111 11.78 -7.48 -12.71
N SER A 112 12.82 -8.14 -12.19
CA SER A 112 13.60 -9.18 -12.90
C SER A 112 14.86 -9.54 -12.11
N ALA A 113 14.77 -10.51 -11.21
CA ALA A 113 15.90 -11.36 -10.90
C ALA A 113 15.47 -12.80 -11.21
N GLU A 114 15.87 -13.24 -12.41
CA GLU A 114 16.12 -14.64 -12.77
C GLU A 114 14.92 -15.55 -13.00
N ALA A 115 14.29 -15.39 -14.17
CA ALA A 115 13.77 -16.53 -14.93
C ALA A 115 14.82 -16.96 -15.97
N GLU A 116 15.95 -17.54 -15.53
CA GLU A 116 16.86 -18.25 -16.44
C GLU A 116 16.55 -19.74 -16.42
N GLY A 117 15.58 -20.10 -17.25
CA GLY A 117 15.30 -21.47 -17.61
C GLY A 117 14.79 -21.51 -19.04
N HIS A 118 15.68 -21.33 -20.02
CA HIS A 118 15.39 -21.78 -21.39
C HIS A 118 16.68 -22.08 -22.17
N ILE A 119 16.93 -23.37 -22.37
CA ILE A 119 17.80 -23.89 -23.42
C ILE A 119 17.05 -23.62 -24.73
N HIS A 120 17.55 -22.70 -25.55
CA HIS A 120 17.17 -22.63 -26.97
C HIS A 120 18.35 -23.12 -27.80
N GLY A 121 18.15 -24.30 -28.39
CA GLY A 121 18.90 -24.74 -29.53
C GLY A 121 18.52 -23.94 -30.78
N GLU A 122 19.30 -24.24 -31.83
CA GLU A 122 19.09 -23.93 -33.25
C GLU A 122 19.67 -22.60 -33.77
N HIS A 123 20.80 -22.74 -34.47
CA HIS A 123 21.04 -21.99 -35.70
C HIS A 123 21.27 -23.00 -36.84
N CYS A 124 20.27 -23.15 -37.69
CA CYS A 124 20.41 -23.66 -39.07
C CYS A 124 20.02 -22.54 -40.06
N ASN A 125 20.74 -22.56 -41.18
CA ASN A 125 20.53 -21.93 -42.50
C ASN A 125 20.80 -20.42 -42.65
N HIS A 126 21.90 -20.09 -43.35
CA HIS A 126 21.90 -19.92 -44.81
C HIS A 126 23.22 -20.43 -45.41
#